data_AF-A0A1G8AV27-F1
#
_entry.id   AF-A0A1G8AV27-F1
#
_cell.length_a   1.000
_cell.length_b   1.000
_cell.length_c   1.000
_cell.angle_alpha   90.00
_cell.angle_beta   90.00
_cell.angle_gamma   90.00
#
_symmetry.space_group_name_H-M   'P 1'
#
loop_
_entity.id
_entity.type
_entity.pdbx_description
1 polymer ?
#
loop_
_entity_poly.entity_id
_entity_poly.type
_entity_poly.pdbx_seq_one_letter_code
_entity_poly.pdbx_strand_id
1 'polypeptide(L)' 'MNQRLTTNVPEDVMELLRELEPSISYSLRETKKQDREDLKQEMIVKMLEKREQIGYSDAPGFWEFIKRKTDSC' A
#
# COMPACT_ATOMS: atom_id res chain seq x y z
N MET A 1 -7.97 -18.39 -19.86
CA MET A 1 -9.09 -18.07 -18.96
C MET A 1 -8.63 -16.92 -18.08
N ASN A 2 -9.02 -15.68 -18.40
CA ASN A 2 -8.64 -14.53 -17.58
C ASN A 2 -9.57 -14.52 -16.36
N GLN A 3 -9.04 -14.88 -15.20
CA GLN A 3 -9.74 -14.68 -13.94
C GLN A 3 -9.91 -13.18 -13.75
N ARG A 4 -11.13 -12.70 -13.98
CA ARG A 4 -11.57 -11.42 -13.43
C ARG A 4 -11.49 -11.55 -11.92
N LEU A 5 -10.63 -10.77 -11.27
CA LEU A 5 -10.62 -10.60 -9.82
C LEU A 5 -11.89 -9.81 -9.43
N THR A 6 -13.04 -10.48 -9.48
CA THR A 6 -14.25 -10.06 -8.76
C THR A 6 -14.29 -10.79 -7.43
N THR A 7 -13.21 -10.68 -6.66
CA THR A 7 -13.18 -11.07 -5.26
C THR A 7 -13.45 -9.81 -4.46
N ASN A 8 -14.45 -9.81 -3.59
CA ASN A 8 -14.73 -8.74 -2.64
C ASN A 8 -13.41 -8.15 -2.11
N VAL A 9 -13.02 -6.99 -2.63
CA VAL A 9 -11.84 -6.28 -2.12
C VAL A 9 -12.23 -5.86 -0.70
N PRO A 10 -11.47 -6.28 0.32
CA PRO A 10 -11.77 -5.91 1.71
C PRO A 10 -11.95 -4.39 1.85
N GLU A 11 -12.91 -3.93 2.66
CA GLU A 11 -13.21 -2.49 2.75
C GLU A 11 -12.00 -1.69 3.27
N ASP A 12 -11.20 -2.27 4.17
CA ASP A 12 -9.95 -1.67 4.67
C ASP A 12 -8.90 -1.50 3.56
N VAL A 13 -8.88 -2.41 2.58
CA VAL A 13 -8.05 -2.26 1.38
C VAL A 13 -8.59 -1.14 0.49
N MET A 14 -9.92 -1.03 0.33
CA MET A 14 -10.52 0.06 -0.44
C MET A 14 -10.27 1.42 0.20
N GLU A 15 -10.31 1.50 1.53
CA GLU A 15 -9.99 2.70 2.30
C GLU A 15 -8.52 3.09 2.12
N LEU A 16 -7.59 2.15 2.29
CA LEU A 16 -6.17 2.36 2.06
C LEU A 16 -5.88 2.85 0.63
N LEU A 17 -6.55 2.26 -0.38
CA LEU A 17 -6.40 2.69 -1.76
C LEU A 17 -6.92 4.12 -2.00
N ARG A 18 -8.03 4.51 -1.33
CA ARG A 18 -8.54 5.89 -1.39
C ARG A 18 -7.57 6.89 -0.75
N GLU A 19 -6.94 6.52 0.36
CA GLU A 19 -5.96 7.36 1.04
C GLU A 19 -4.67 7.52 0.22
N LEU A 20 -4.25 6.47 -0.49
CA LEU A 20 -3.02 6.46 -1.29
C LEU A 20 -3.20 7.06 -2.69
N GLU A 21 -4.44 7.13 -3.20
CA GLU A 21 -4.74 7.64 -4.55
C GLU A 21 -4.10 9.00 -4.83
N PRO A 22 -4.19 10.03 -3.95
CA PRO A 22 -3.62 11.33 -4.23
C PRO A 22 -2.09 11.30 -4.35
N SER A 23 -1.43 10.49 -3.52
CA SER A 23 0.03 10.31 -3.51
C SER A 23 0.52 9.57 -4.74
N ILE A 24 -0.22 8.52 -5.16
CA ILE A 24 0.09 7.75 -6.38
C ILE A 24 -0.10 8.65 -7.59
N SER A 25 -1.24 9.34 -7.70
CA SER A 25 -1.56 10.24 -8.80
C SER A 25 -0.56 11.39 -8.91
N TYR A 26 -0.09 11.95 -7.78
CA TYR A 26 0.99 12.94 -7.77
C TYR A 26 2.29 12.37 -8.35
N SER A 27 2.70 11.18 -7.91
CA SER A 27 3.95 10.53 -8.33
C SER A 27 3.94 10.14 -9.81
N LEU A 28 2.79 9.79 -10.37
CA LEU A 28 2.61 9.43 -11.78
C LEU A 28 2.66 10.63 -12.74
N ARG A 29 2.62 11.87 -12.24
CA ARG A 29 2.67 13.08 -13.09
C ARG A 29 3.94 13.19 -13.91
N GLU A 30 5.05 12.67 -13.39
CA GLU A 30 6.36 12.65 -14.06
C GLU A 30 6.49 11.50 -15.08
N THR A 31 5.53 10.56 -15.11
CA THR A 31 5.50 9.43 -16.04
C THR A 31 4.78 9.80 -17.34
N LYS A 32 5.19 9.21 -18.46
CA LYS A 32 4.51 9.38 -19.75
C LYS A 32 3.07 8.87 -19.67
N LYS A 33 2.11 9.60 -20.24
CA LYS A 33 0.67 9.29 -20.14
C LYS A 33 0.32 7.84 -20.49
N GLN A 34 0.96 7.30 -21.53
CA GLN A 34 0.73 5.94 -22.02
C GLN A 34 1.13 4.84 -21.01
N ASP A 35 2.08 5.14 -20.11
CA ASP A 35 2.62 4.18 -19.14
C ASP A 35 1.97 4.36 -17.75
N ARG A 36 1.15 5.40 -17.54
CA ARG A 36 0.60 5.77 -16.23
C ARG A 36 -0.38 4.76 -15.66
N GLU A 37 -1.30 4.25 -16.49
CA GLU A 37 -2.31 3.30 -16.04
C GLU A 37 -1.67 1.95 -15.67
N ASP A 38 -0.71 1.48 -16.47
CA ASP A 38 0.03 0.26 -16.19
C ASP A 38 0.87 0.41 -14.90
N LEU A 39 1.59 1.53 -14.76
CA LEU A 39 2.39 1.79 -13.57
C LEU A 39 1.53 1.96 -12.31
N LYS A 40 0.37 2.60 -12.43
CA LYS A 40 -0.62 2.70 -11.34
C LYS A 40 -1.05 1.31 -10.88
N GLN A 41 -1.39 0.44 -11.81
CA GLN A 41 -1.81 -0.91 -11.50
C GLN A 41 -0.68 -1.71 -10.84
N GLU A 42 0.56 -1.59 -11.33
CA GLU A 42 1.73 -2.26 -10.73
C GLU A 42 1.97 -1.79 -9.28
N MET A 43 1.89 -0.49 -9.01
CA MET A 43 2.03 0.07 -7.65
C MET A 43 0.96 -0.47 -6.70
N ILE A 44 -0.30 -0.50 -7.14
CA ILE A 44 -1.43 -1.04 -6.36
C ILE A 44 -1.17 -2.51 -6.02
N VAL A 45 -0.79 -3.34 -7.01
CA VAL A 45 -0.51 -4.76 -6.79
C VAL A 45 0.62 -4.95 -5.77
N LYS A 46 1.73 -4.24 -5.91
CA LYS A 46 2.86 -4.33 -4.97
C LYS A 46 2.50 -3.90 -3.54
N MET A 47 1.66 -2.87 -3.39
CA MET A 47 1.21 -2.44 -2.07
C MET A 47 0.37 -3.51 -1.37
N LEU A 48 -0.51 -4.20 -2.11
CA LEU A 48 -1.31 -5.30 -1.58
C LEU A 48 -0.44 -6.50 -1.19
N GLU A 49 0.54 -6.87 -2.02
CA GLU A 49 1.50 -7.94 -1.70
C GLU A 49 2.31 -7.62 -0.44
N LYS A 50 2.69 -6.35 -0.26
CA LYS A 50 3.46 -5.89 0.90
C LYS A 50 2.60 -5.77 2.16
N ARG A 51 1.32 -5.43 2.06
CA ARG A 51 0.38 -5.43 3.19
C ARG A 51 0.36 -6.78 3.90
N GLU A 52 0.24 -7.86 3.14
CA GLU A 52 0.28 -9.22 3.71
C GLU A 52 1.58 -9.44 4.49
N GLN A 53 2.72 -9.00 3.95
CA GLN A 53 4.03 -9.11 4.61
C GLN A 53 4.14 -8.24 5.88
N ILE A 54 3.53 -7.04 5.89
CA ILE A 54 3.51 -6.13 7.05
C ILE A 54 2.68 -6.71 8.18
N GLY A 55 1.55 -7.37 7.87
CA GLY A 55 0.73 -8.06 8.86
C GLY A 55 1.44 -9.22 9.58
N TYR A 56 2.48 -9.80 8.97
CA TYR A 56 3.35 -10.81 9.59
C TYR A 56 4.55 -10.22 10.35
N SER A 57 4.78 -8.92 10.29
CA SER A 57 5.86 -8.30 11.05
C SER A 57 5.36 -7.97 12.47
N ASP A 58 6.01 -8.56 13.49
CA ASP A 58 5.84 -8.22 14.92
C ASP A 58 6.49 -6.84 15.21
N ALA A 59 6.22 -5.88 14.33
CA ALA A 59 6.81 -4.56 14.32
C ALA A 59 6.02 -3.67 15.29
N PRO A 60 6.69 -3.01 16.23
CA PRO A 60 6.01 -2.14 17.18
C PRO A 60 5.35 -0.98 16.45
N GLY A 61 4.15 -0.59 16.90
CA GLY A 61 3.53 0.64 16.45
C GLY A 61 4.43 1.85 16.73
N PHE A 62 4.26 2.96 16.00
CA PHE A 62 5.16 4.13 16.10
C PHE A 62 5.45 4.56 17.56
N TRP A 63 4.42 4.68 18.39
CA TRP A 63 4.58 5.06 19.80
C TRP A 63 5.21 3.97 20.66
N GLU A 64 4.92 2.70 20.37
CA GLU A 64 5.55 1.57 21.04
C GLU A 64 7.05 1.49 20.70
N PHE A 65 7.41 1.79 19.45
CA PHE A 65 8.79 1.88 19.01
C PHE A 65 9.56 2.95 19.78
N ILE A 66 9.00 4.16 19.91
CA ILE A 66 9.61 5.25 20.68
C ILE A 66 9.75 4.84 22.14
N LYS A 67 8.72 4.26 22.75
CA LYS A 67 8.77 3.78 24.14
C LYS A 67 9.86 2.73 24.35
N ARG A 68 9.95 1.70 23.50
CA ARG A 68 11.01 0.69 23.53
C ARG A 68 12.42 1.31 23.43
N LYS A 69 12.58 2.39 22.65
CA LYS A 69 13.83 3.13 22.53
C LYS A 69 14.15 3.99 23.76
N THR A 70 13.15 4.60 24.39
CA THR A 70 13.33 5.44 25.58
C THR A 70 13.55 4.60 26.84
N ASP A 71 12.87 3.46 26.98
CA ASP A 71 12.98 2.55 28.14
C ASP A 71 14.29 1.70 28.11
N SER A 72 15.04 1.73 27.01
CA SER A 72 16.35 1.05 26.88
C SER A 72 17.55 1.93 27.27
N CYS A 73 17.32 3.07 27.95
CA CYS A 73 18.33 3.95 28.52
C CYS A 73 18.32 3.90 30.05
#